data_AF-A0A925PKT5-F1
#
_entry.id   AF-A0A925PKT5-F1
#
_cell.length_a   1.000
_cell.length_b   1.000
_cell.length_c   1.000
_cell.angle_alpha   90.00
_cell.angle_beta   90.00
_cell.angle_gamma   90.00
#
_symmetry.space_group_name_H-M   'P 1'
#
loop_
_entity.id
_entity.type
_entity.pdbx_description
1 polymer ?
#
loop_
_entity_poly.entity_id
_entity_poly.type
_entity_poly.pdbx_seq_one_letter_code
_entity_poly.pdbx_strand_id
1 'polypeptide(L)'
;MVMTRGINDLVAANKEFARHVHLSLKRHLAGDWGEVCDEDRAANESALSDGERLLSVYQKEGVPKIWIITEWDRSYTTVLFPEEY
;
A
#
# COMPACT_ATOMS: atom_id res chain seq x y z
N MET A 1 -3.18 -1.45 11.47
CA MET A 1 -3.49 -0.98 10.11
C MET A 1 -4.37 0.25 10.22
N VAL A 2 -4.04 1.30 9.48
CA VAL A 2 -4.79 2.57 9.41
C VAL A 2 -5.08 2.86 7.94
N MET A 3 -6.19 3.54 7.68
CA MET A 3 -6.50 4.10 6.36
C MET A 3 -6.67 5.61 6.53
N THR A 4 -6.22 6.39 5.55
CA THR A 4 -6.60 7.81 5.50
C THR A 4 -8.12 7.94 5.36
N ARG A 5 -8.64 9.12 5.70
CA ARG A 5 -10.06 9.40 5.58
C ARG A 5 -10.56 9.23 4.15
N GLY A 6 -9.80 9.68 3.16
CA GLY A 6 -10.16 9.55 1.75
C GLY A 6 -10.33 8.09 1.32
N ILE A 7 -9.37 7.23 1.71
CA ILE A 7 -9.46 5.79 1.45
C ILE A 7 -10.68 5.20 2.14
N ASN A 8 -10.86 5.48 3.43
CA ASN A 8 -11.96 4.90 4.21
C ASN A 8 -13.34 5.28 3.64
N ASP A 9 -13.52 6.55 3.27
CA ASP A 9 -14.77 7.04 2.69
C ASP A 9 -15.07 6.36 1.34
N LEU A 10 -14.06 6.20 0.47
CA LEU A 10 -14.25 5.54 -0.83
C LEU A 10 -14.44 4.03 -0.71
N VAL A 11 -13.78 3.37 0.26
CA VAL A 11 -14.00 1.95 0.59
C VAL A 11 -15.45 1.72 1.02
N ALA A 12 -16.01 2.61 1.84
CA ALA A 12 -17.39 2.50 2.29
C ALA A 12 -18.41 2.71 1.14
N ALA A 13 -18.09 3.60 0.19
CA ALA A 13 -18.98 3.96 -0.92
C ALA A 13 -18.88 3.03 -2.13
N ASN A 14 -17.73 2.38 -2.36
CA ASN A 14 -17.46 1.63 -3.60
C ASN A 14 -16.91 0.22 -3.32
N LYS A 15 -17.72 -0.80 -3.61
CA LYS A 15 -17.37 -2.22 -3.42
C LYS A 15 -16.18 -2.67 -4.28
N GLU A 16 -16.04 -2.14 -5.49
CA GLU A 16 -14.89 -2.50 -6.34
C GLU A 16 -13.60 -1.94 -5.76
N PHE A 17 -13.63 -0.69 -5.30
CA PHE A 17 -12.49 -0.07 -4.62
C PHE A 17 -12.13 -0.81 -3.33
N ALA A 18 -13.14 -1.15 -2.51
CA ALA A 18 -12.93 -1.95 -1.29
C ALA A 18 -12.23 -3.29 -1.59
N ARG A 19 -12.66 -3.99 -2.66
CA ARG A 19 -12.01 -5.23 -3.11
C ARG A 19 -10.57 -4.97 -3.59
N HIS A 20 -10.34 -3.86 -4.29
CA HIS A 20 -8.99 -3.48 -4.73
C HIS A 20 -8.07 -3.28 -3.53
N VAL A 21 -8.47 -2.46 -2.55
CA VAL A 21 -7.70 -2.23 -1.30
C VAL A 21 -7.41 -3.54 -0.57
N HIS A 22 -8.41 -4.41 -0.41
CA HIS A 22 -8.23 -5.70 0.27
C HIS A 22 -7.23 -6.62 -0.44
N LEU A 23 -7.28 -6.69 -1.77
CA LEU A 23 -6.34 -7.50 -2.54
C LEU A 23 -4.93 -6.90 -2.52
N SER A 24 -4.82 -5.58 -2.62
CA SER A 24 -3.55 -4.85 -2.52
C SER A 24 -2.88 -5.09 -1.16
N LEU A 25 -3.63 -5.07 -0.06
CA LEU A 25 -3.10 -5.43 1.27
C LEU A 25 -2.56 -6.86 1.33
N LYS A 26 -3.28 -7.83 0.73
CA LYS A 26 -2.79 -9.22 0.67
C LYS A 26 -1.49 -9.35 -0.14
N ARG A 27 -1.39 -8.61 -1.24
CA ARG A 27 -0.17 -8.57 -2.07
C ARG A 27 1.00 -7.98 -1.29
N HIS A 28 0.79 -6.88 -0.57
CA HIS A 28 1.81 -6.24 0.25
C HIS A 28 2.36 -7.20 1.31
N LEU A 29 1.47 -7.91 2.02
CA LEU A 29 1.85 -8.90 3.02
C LEU A 29 2.60 -10.12 2.42
N ALA A 30 2.42 -10.39 1.13
CA ALA A 30 3.10 -11.47 0.41
C ALA A 30 4.44 -11.03 -0.21
N GLY A 31 4.86 -9.77 -0.01
CA GLY A 31 6.07 -9.22 -0.63
C GLY A 31 5.90 -8.80 -2.10
N ASP A 32 4.67 -8.72 -2.60
CA ASP A 32 4.40 -8.16 -3.92
C ASP A 32 4.23 -6.65 -3.81
N TRP A 33 5.28 -5.91 -4.15
CA TRP A 33 5.32 -4.46 -4.01
C TRP A 33 4.53 -3.67 -5.09
N GLY A 34 3.95 -4.36 -6.06
CA GLY A 34 3.21 -3.74 -7.16
C GLY A 34 4.11 -2.91 -8.10
N GLU A 35 3.63 -1.72 -8.46
CA GLU A 35 4.20 -0.79 -9.46
C GLU A 35 5.21 0.20 -8.84
N VAL A 36 6.08 -0.29 -7.97
CA VAL A 36 7.27 0.47 -7.50
C VAL A 36 8.40 0.40 -8.52
N CYS A 37 9.29 1.41 -8.53
CA CYS A 37 10.51 1.35 -9.34
C CYS A 37 11.50 0.31 -8.80
N ASP A 38 12.56 0.04 -9.55
CA ASP A 38 13.55 -0.98 -9.19
C ASP A 38 14.32 -0.60 -7.91
N GLU A 39 14.58 0.70 -7.71
CA GLU A 39 15.22 1.21 -6.49
C GLU A 39 14.35 0.99 -5.24
N ASP A 40 13.06 1.33 -5.31
CA ASP A 40 12.12 1.12 -4.20
C ASP A 40 11.89 -0.38 -3.95
N ARG A 41 11.88 -1.20 -5.00
CA ARG A 41 11.83 -2.65 -4.88
C ARG A 41 13.04 -3.18 -4.12
N ALA A 42 14.24 -2.77 -4.49
CA ALA A 42 15.47 -3.16 -3.80
C ALA A 42 15.48 -2.67 -2.34
N ALA A 43 14.99 -1.45 -2.09
CA ALA A 43 14.86 -0.89 -0.74
C ALA A 43 13.90 -1.75 0.11
N ASN A 44 12.75 -2.16 -0.43
CA ASN A 44 11.83 -3.05 0.28
C ASN A 44 12.46 -4.41 0.63
N GLU A 45 13.18 -5.04 -0.31
CA GLU A 45 13.85 -6.32 -0.05
C GLU A 45 14.91 -6.20 1.05
N SER A 46 15.71 -5.12 1.04
CA SER A 46 16.67 -4.84 2.12
C SER A 46 15.95 -4.61 3.44
N ALA A 47 14.86 -3.84 3.41
CA ALA A 47 14.06 -3.48 4.57
C ALA A 47 13.42 -4.70 5.27
N LEU A 48 13.19 -5.81 4.56
CA LEU A 48 12.75 -7.06 5.17
C LEU A 48 13.76 -7.62 6.18
N SER A 49 15.06 -7.37 5.97
CA SER A 49 16.13 -7.84 6.86
C SER A 49 16.63 -6.75 7.82
N ASP A 50 16.77 -5.53 7.32
CA ASP A 50 17.45 -4.43 8.02
C ASP A 50 16.50 -3.54 8.83
N GLY A 51 15.18 -3.72 8.65
CA GLY A 51 14.16 -3.06 9.46
C GLY A 51 13.80 -1.64 9.02
N GLU A 52 13.88 -1.33 7.72
CA GLU A 52 13.44 -0.06 7.13
C GLU A 52 11.95 -0.08 6.75
N ARG A 53 11.37 1.08 6.38
CA ARG A 53 9.96 1.14 5.93
C ARG A 53 9.74 0.35 4.62
N LEU A 54 8.53 -0.17 4.44
CA LEU A 54 8.09 -0.83 3.20
C LEU A 54 7.11 0.06 2.46
N LEU A 55 7.24 0.16 1.14
CA LEU A 55 6.32 0.89 0.26
C LEU A 55 5.75 -0.05 -0.81
N SER A 56 4.46 0.02 -1.06
CA SER A 56 3.84 -0.66 -2.21
C SER A 56 2.87 0.23 -2.92
N VAL A 57 2.86 0.11 -4.25
CA VAL A 57 2.04 0.95 -5.13
C VAL A 57 1.15 0.02 -5.95
N TYR A 58 -0.15 0.23 -5.87
CA TYR A 58 -1.11 -0.54 -6.67
C TYR A 58 -1.98 0.38 -7.49
N GLN A 59 -2.05 0.06 -8.78
CA GLN A 59 -2.93 0.71 -9.72
C GLN A 59 -3.76 -0.37 -10.43
N LYS A 60 -4.99 0.00 -10.77
CA LYS A 60 -5.87 -0.82 -11.59
C LYS A 60 -6.70 0.12 -12.45
N GLU A 61 -6.89 -0.22 -13.72
CA GLU A 61 -7.73 0.56 -14.63
C GLU A 61 -9.14 0.78 -14.04
N GLY A 62 -9.61 2.02 -14.11
CA GLY A 62 -10.92 2.43 -13.56
C GLY A 62 -10.98 2.53 -12.03
N VAL A 63 -9.86 2.30 -11.32
CA VAL A 63 -9.79 2.36 -9.86
C VAL A 63 -8.65 3.31 -9.44
N PRO A 64 -8.86 4.22 -8.47
CA PRO A 64 -7.80 5.10 -8.01
C PRO A 64 -6.56 4.34 -7.52
N LYS A 65 -5.38 4.88 -7.82
CA LYS A 65 -4.09 4.37 -7.35
C LYS A 65 -4.02 4.49 -5.83
N ILE A 66 -3.46 3.49 -5.16
CA ILE A 66 -3.24 3.51 -3.71
C ILE A 66 -1.79 3.18 -3.38
N TRP A 67 -1.32 3.74 -2.27
CA TRP A 67 -0.06 3.40 -1.65
C TRP A 67 -0.32 2.67 -0.34
N ILE A 68 0.52 1.68 -0.05
CA ILE A 68 0.54 0.96 1.24
C ILE A 68 1.94 1.12 1.82
N ILE A 69 2.03 1.71 3.00
CA ILE A 69 3.29 1.95 3.70
C ILE A 69 3.26 1.19 5.01
N THR A 70 4.29 0.38 5.28
CA THR A 70 4.50 -0.22 6.60
C THR A 70 5.75 0.41 7.23
N GLU A 71 5.60 0.97 8.43
CA GLU A 71 6.69 1.64 9.14
C GLU A 71 7.84 0.68 9.45
N TRP A 72 9.03 1.25 9.65
CA TRP A 72 10.30 0.54 9.88
C TRP A 72 10.20 -0.46 11.04
N ASP A 73 9.52 -0.07 12.13
CA ASP A 73 9.26 -0.90 13.31
C ASP A 73 8.04 -1.85 13.18
N ARG A 74 7.40 -1.86 12.00
CA ARG A 74 6.18 -2.62 11.67
C ARG A 74 4.98 -2.30 12.58
N SER A 75 5.02 -1.18 13.31
CA SER A 75 3.94 -0.79 14.24
C SER A 75 2.66 -0.37 13.51
N TYR A 76 2.80 0.25 12.35
CA TYR A 76 1.69 0.71 11.52
C TYR A 76 1.86 0.32 10.07
N THR A 77 0.74 -0.09 9.48
CA THR A 77 0.56 -0.19 8.03
C THR A 77 -0.54 0.78 7.64
N THR A 78 -0.23 1.76 6.80
CA THR A 78 -1.14 2.83 6.37
C THR A 78 -1.48 2.65 4.89
N VAL A 79 -2.77 2.73 4.55
CA VAL A 79 -3.25 2.83 3.17
C VAL A 79 -3.68 4.26 2.90
N LEU A 80 -3.18 4.85 1.82
CA LEU A 80 -3.43 6.24 1.45
C LEU A 80 -3.44 6.43 -0.07
N PHE A 81 -4.00 7.55 -0.54
CA PHE A 81 -3.79 8.01 -1.91
C PHE A 81 -2.39 8.66 -2.05
N PRO A 82 -1.78 8.63 -3.25
CA PRO A 82 -0.48 9.27 -3.49
C PRO A 82 -0.45 10.76 -3.13
N GLU A 83 -1.59 11.46 -3.28
CA GLU A 83 -1.72 12.89 -3.00
C GLU A 83 -1.90 13.21 -1.50
N GLU A 84 -2.10 12.20 -0.66
CA GLU A 84 -2.20 12.34 0.80
C GLU A 84 -0.86 12.15 1.52
N TYR A 85 0.22 11.89 0.76
CA TYR A 85 1.60 11.78 1.23
C TYR A 85 2.40 13.04 0.88
#